data_AF-A0AAX3SNC4-F1
#
_entry.id   AF-A0AAX3SNC4-F1
#
_cell.length_a   1.000
_cell.length_b   1.000
_cell.length_c   1.000
_cell.angle_alpha   90.00
_cell.angle_beta   90.00
_cell.angle_gamma   90.00
#
_symmetry.space_group_name_H-M   'P 1'
#
loop_
_entity.id
_entity.type
_entity.pdbx_description
1 polymer ?
#
loop_
_entity_poly.entity_id
_entity_poly.type
_entity_poly.pdbx_seq_one_letter_code
_entity_poly.pdbx_strand_id
1 'polypeptide(L)'
;MQDLQPSAARQYIDAVSTFEALEEARDEGAQVRGGMYWHAGPASSPQSSYLIRTTPAGAETSLGLRTPETEAIYERFMQRKQESAERLAGLKAALAQHQRLNRALRVGRVDPLVVELLNRLSITGLSPHFRVVGTHALYAYEAAAGLRLQADALATRDMDLLWDTRKRLQFATQLARVDSSMLGVLKKVDSTFRLRKSQLYTAVNKDGFEVDIIRRERVADDPHPIKLSDAEEDFWVAQARRANVLLDAPPFSAVIVASNGAMARMHTVHPATFVAFKRWMAGLREREAIKRRRDVLQADVVQALVDGYLPP
;
A
#
# COMPACT_ATOMS: atom_id res chain seq x y z
N MET A 1 20.91 14.13 11.26
CA MET A 1 20.72 13.05 10.28
C MET A 1 22.03 12.28 10.18
N GLN A 2 21.99 11.00 9.85
CA GLN A 2 23.20 10.19 9.64
C GLN A 2 23.05 9.43 8.33
N ASP A 3 24.11 9.35 7.53
CA ASP A 3 24.11 8.54 6.32
C ASP A 3 23.92 7.07 6.65
N LEU A 4 23.23 6.34 5.77
CA LEU A 4 23.27 4.88 5.82
C LEU A 4 24.70 4.40 5.56
N GLN A 5 25.10 3.34 6.27
CA GLN A 5 26.36 2.67 5.99
C GLN A 5 26.42 2.26 4.51
N PRO A 6 27.55 2.41 3.79
CA PRO A 6 27.60 2.15 2.35
C PRO A 6 27.11 0.75 1.94
N SER A 7 27.34 -0.26 2.78
CA SER A 7 26.83 -1.62 2.57
C SER A 7 25.31 -1.71 2.69
N ALA A 8 24.71 -0.99 3.63
CA ALA A 8 23.26 -0.92 3.81
C ALA A 8 22.60 -0.13 2.67
N ALA A 9 23.23 0.97 2.22
CA ALA A 9 22.74 1.76 1.09
C ALA A 9 22.74 0.95 -0.22
N ARG A 10 23.84 0.24 -0.53
CA ARG A 10 23.90 -0.66 -1.69
C ARG A 10 22.85 -1.76 -1.61
N GLN A 11 22.77 -2.43 -0.45
CA GLN A 11 21.77 -3.47 -0.24
C GLN A 11 20.34 -2.95 -0.42
N TYR A 12 20.05 -1.73 0.03
CA TYR A 12 18.74 -1.11 -0.17
C TYR A 12 18.43 -0.94 -1.66
N ILE A 13 19.36 -0.38 -2.45
CA ILE A 13 19.19 -0.20 -3.89
C ILE A 13 18.89 -1.53 -4.59
N ASP A 14 19.69 -2.58 -4.31
CA ASP A 14 19.51 -3.90 -4.92
C ASP A 14 18.17 -4.53 -4.51
N ALA A 15 17.79 -4.39 -3.24
CA ALA A 15 16.53 -4.90 -2.72
C ALA A 15 15.31 -4.18 -3.30
N VAL A 16 15.39 -2.86 -3.48
CA VAL A 16 14.31 -2.05 -4.10
C VAL A 16 14.11 -2.45 -5.55
N SER A 17 15.18 -2.61 -6.32
CA SER A 17 15.09 -3.07 -7.71
C SER A 17 14.37 -4.43 -7.82
N THR A 18 14.71 -5.38 -6.95
CA THR A 18 14.04 -6.69 -6.90
C THR A 18 12.57 -6.58 -6.45
N PHE A 19 12.29 -5.69 -5.48
CA PHE A 19 10.94 -5.46 -4.99
C PHE A 19 10.03 -4.86 -6.09
N GLU A 20 10.53 -3.88 -6.84
CA GLU A 20 9.84 -3.25 -7.96
C GLU A 20 9.56 -4.23 -9.10
N ALA A 21 10.58 -5.00 -9.50
CA ALA A 21 10.38 -6.06 -10.49
C ALA A 21 9.33 -7.09 -10.03
N LEU A 22 9.24 -7.38 -8.72
CA LEU A 22 8.20 -8.26 -8.17
C LEU A 22 6.81 -7.62 -8.22
N GLU A 23 6.69 -6.32 -8.00
CA GLU A 23 5.41 -5.61 -8.16
C GLU A 23 4.94 -5.66 -9.62
N GLU A 24 5.82 -5.35 -10.58
CA GLU A 24 5.52 -5.46 -12.02
C GLU A 24 5.11 -6.89 -12.41
N ALA A 25 5.87 -7.89 -11.95
CA ALA A 25 5.56 -9.30 -12.25
C ALA A 25 4.19 -9.74 -11.67
N ARG A 26 3.73 -9.13 -10.56
CA ARG A 26 2.39 -9.39 -10.01
C ARG A 26 1.31 -8.79 -10.89
N ASP A 27 1.51 -7.58 -11.39
CA ASP A 27 0.57 -6.91 -12.29
C ASP A 27 0.47 -7.65 -13.63
N GLU A 28 1.60 -8.09 -14.18
CA GLU A 28 1.65 -8.97 -15.36
C GLU A 28 0.92 -10.29 -15.10
N GLY A 29 1.19 -10.93 -13.96
CA GLY A 29 0.53 -12.16 -13.53
C GLY A 29 -0.98 -12.01 -13.38
N ALA A 30 -1.45 -10.82 -12.99
CA ALA A 30 -2.88 -10.53 -12.90
C ALA A 30 -3.58 -10.59 -14.28
N GLN A 31 -2.87 -10.27 -15.38
CA GLN A 31 -3.41 -10.27 -16.74
C GLN A 31 -3.61 -11.69 -17.32
N VAL A 32 -2.87 -12.68 -16.81
CA VAL A 32 -2.94 -14.09 -17.23
C VAL A 32 -3.71 -14.97 -16.25
N ARG A 33 -4.47 -14.36 -15.33
CA ARG A 33 -5.33 -15.08 -14.39
C ARG A 33 -6.46 -15.83 -15.12
N GLY A 34 -6.87 -16.95 -14.53
CA GLY A 34 -7.84 -17.87 -15.12
C GLY A 34 -7.15 -18.96 -15.92
N GLY A 35 -7.85 -19.52 -16.90
CA GLY A 35 -7.35 -20.62 -17.72
C GLY A 35 -7.83 -20.55 -19.15
N MET A 36 -7.24 -21.39 -19.99
CA MET A 36 -7.78 -21.76 -21.29
C MET A 36 -7.73 -23.27 -21.43
N TYR A 37 -8.75 -23.86 -22.04
CA TYR A 37 -8.80 -25.28 -22.32
C TYR A 37 -9.66 -25.55 -23.56
N TRP A 38 -9.48 -26.73 -24.16
CA TRP A 38 -10.29 -27.19 -25.29
C TRP A 38 -11.49 -27.97 -24.79
N HIS A 39 -12.70 -27.50 -25.09
CA HIS A 39 -13.95 -28.20 -24.80
C HIS A 39 -14.40 -29.00 -26.03
N ALA A 40 -14.83 -30.24 -25.83
CA ALA A 40 -15.31 -31.09 -26.91
C ALA A 40 -16.63 -30.57 -27.49
N GLY A 41 -16.84 -30.75 -28.79
CA GLY A 41 -18.05 -30.35 -29.48
C GLY A 41 -19.29 -31.13 -29.04
N PRO A 42 -20.49 -30.63 -29.40
CA PRO A 42 -21.75 -31.32 -29.12
C PRO A 42 -21.80 -32.69 -29.82
N ALA A 43 -22.69 -33.57 -29.36
CA ALA A 43 -22.86 -34.91 -29.93
C ALA A 43 -23.17 -34.90 -31.45
N SER A 44 -23.73 -33.81 -31.96
CA SER A 44 -23.99 -33.60 -33.40
C SER A 44 -22.73 -33.28 -34.21
N SER A 45 -21.60 -32.97 -33.58
CA SER A 45 -20.32 -32.66 -34.21
C SER A 45 -19.15 -33.08 -33.29
N PRO A 46 -18.96 -34.39 -33.04
CA PRO A 46 -18.02 -34.90 -32.04
C PRO A 46 -16.53 -34.66 -32.38
N GLN A 47 -16.23 -34.30 -33.63
CA GLN A 47 -14.87 -33.95 -34.07
C GLN A 47 -14.53 -32.47 -33.84
N SER A 48 -15.51 -31.61 -33.55
CA SER A 48 -15.22 -30.21 -33.26
C SER A 48 -14.72 -30.04 -31.84
N SER A 49 -13.89 -29.02 -31.62
CA SER A 49 -13.49 -28.57 -30.29
C SER A 49 -13.47 -27.06 -30.26
N TYR A 50 -13.72 -26.50 -29.09
CA TYR A 50 -13.86 -25.06 -28.87
C TYR A 50 -12.88 -24.59 -27.83
N LEU A 51 -12.21 -23.47 -28.08
CA LEU A 51 -11.33 -22.86 -27.10
C LEU A 51 -12.18 -22.13 -26.06
N ILE A 52 -12.08 -22.53 -24.80
CA ILE A 52 -12.77 -21.89 -23.69
C ILE A 52 -11.77 -21.11 -22.85
N ARG A 53 -12.07 -19.84 -22.58
CA ARG A 53 -11.37 -19.02 -21.59
C ARG A 53 -12.16 -19.03 -20.29
N THR A 54 -11.48 -19.30 -19.17
CA THR A 54 -12.07 -19.25 -17.84
C THR A 54 -11.53 -18.07 -17.05
N THR A 55 -12.41 -17.43 -16.29
CA THR A 55 -12.02 -16.42 -15.30
C THR A 55 -11.69 -17.08 -13.96
N PRO A 56 -10.99 -16.38 -13.04
CA PRO A 56 -10.78 -16.89 -11.68
C PRO A 56 -12.07 -17.18 -10.90
N ALA A 57 -13.17 -16.54 -11.27
CA ALA A 57 -14.49 -16.76 -10.67
C ALA A 57 -15.24 -17.95 -11.31
N GLY A 58 -14.63 -18.66 -12.26
CA GLY A 58 -15.21 -19.81 -12.94
C GLY A 58 -16.12 -19.47 -14.13
N ALA A 59 -16.34 -18.19 -14.45
CA ALA A 59 -17.09 -17.83 -15.65
C ALA A 59 -16.30 -18.26 -16.90
N GLU A 60 -17.01 -18.86 -17.84
CA GLU A 60 -16.45 -19.39 -19.08
C GLU A 60 -16.89 -18.57 -20.29
N THR A 61 -16.01 -18.42 -21.27
CA THR A 61 -16.31 -17.74 -22.53
C THR A 61 -15.68 -18.52 -23.66
N SER A 62 -16.49 -18.94 -24.64
CA SER A 62 -15.97 -19.57 -25.85
C SER A 62 -15.31 -18.54 -26.74
N LEU A 63 -14.10 -18.83 -27.20
CA LEU A 63 -13.34 -18.05 -28.17
C LEU A 63 -13.49 -18.60 -29.60
N GLY A 64 -14.31 -19.65 -29.78
CA GLY A 64 -14.63 -20.23 -31.08
C GLY A 64 -14.06 -21.63 -31.28
N LEU A 65 -14.26 -22.13 -32.50
CA LEU A 65 -13.78 -23.45 -32.94
C LEU A 65 -12.26 -23.51 -32.96
N ARG A 66 -11.73 -24.73 -32.89
CA ARG A 66 -10.31 -25.02 -33.09
C ARG A 66 -9.91 -24.75 -34.54
N THR A 67 -9.09 -23.71 -34.70
CA THR A 67 -8.47 -23.27 -35.95
C THR A 67 -7.01 -22.91 -35.66
N PRO A 68 -6.15 -22.75 -36.68
CA PRO A 68 -4.77 -22.31 -36.46
C PRO A 68 -4.67 -21.00 -35.64
N GLU A 69 -5.63 -20.09 -35.80
CA GLU A 69 -5.68 -18.83 -35.05
C GLU A 69 -6.00 -19.05 -33.57
N THR A 70 -6.98 -19.89 -33.23
CA THR A 70 -7.33 -20.17 -31.83
C THR A 70 -6.30 -21.05 -31.13
N GLU A 71 -5.61 -21.94 -31.86
CA GLU A 71 -4.43 -22.66 -31.37
C GLU A 71 -3.30 -21.70 -30.99
N ALA A 72 -2.98 -20.74 -31.85
CA ALA A 72 -1.95 -19.74 -31.55
C ALA A 72 -2.32 -18.87 -30.33
N ILE A 73 -3.60 -18.56 -30.13
CA ILE A 73 -4.08 -17.85 -28.93
C ILE A 73 -3.83 -18.70 -27.67
N TYR A 74 -4.19 -19.98 -27.72
CA TYR A 74 -4.00 -20.93 -26.61
C TYR A 74 -2.52 -21.07 -26.24
N GLU A 75 -1.66 -21.32 -27.23
CA GLU A 75 -0.22 -21.50 -27.02
C GLU A 75 0.42 -20.26 -26.40
N ARG A 76 0.14 -19.07 -26.95
CA ARG A 76 0.63 -17.80 -26.40
C ARG A 76 0.13 -17.56 -24.97
N PHE A 77 -1.11 -17.92 -24.67
CA PHE A 77 -1.65 -17.79 -23.32
C PHE A 77 -0.93 -18.71 -22.33
N MET A 78 -0.75 -19.99 -22.68
CA MET A 78 -0.09 -20.97 -21.82
C MET A 78 1.39 -20.62 -21.61
N GLN A 79 2.09 -20.22 -22.67
CA GLN A 79 3.47 -19.75 -22.58
C GLN A 79 3.60 -18.54 -21.64
N ARG A 80 2.82 -17.48 -21.87
CA ARG A 80 2.85 -16.28 -21.00
C ARG A 80 2.50 -16.59 -19.56
N LYS A 81 1.58 -17.52 -19.32
CA LYS A 81 1.20 -17.95 -17.97
C LYS A 81 2.34 -18.69 -17.28
N GLN A 82 3.05 -19.56 -17.99
CA GLN A 82 4.22 -20.26 -17.47
C GLN A 82 5.36 -19.26 -17.16
N GLU A 83 5.73 -18.42 -18.12
CA GLU A 83 6.79 -17.41 -17.96
C GLU A 83 6.49 -16.45 -16.78
N SER A 84 5.24 -16.01 -16.66
CA SER A 84 4.81 -15.16 -15.54
C SER A 84 4.93 -15.89 -14.19
N ALA A 85 4.54 -17.18 -14.12
CA ALA A 85 4.65 -17.98 -12.90
C ALA A 85 6.11 -18.20 -12.49
N GLU A 86 6.99 -18.51 -13.45
CA GLU A 86 8.43 -18.68 -13.24
C GLU A 86 9.08 -17.37 -12.78
N ARG A 87 8.79 -16.24 -13.45
CA ARG A 87 9.27 -14.90 -13.08
C ARG A 87 8.85 -14.53 -11.65
N LEU A 88 7.57 -14.74 -11.31
CA LEU A 88 7.04 -14.49 -9.97
C LEU A 88 7.72 -15.35 -8.90
N ALA A 89 7.95 -16.64 -9.17
CA ALA A 89 8.61 -17.54 -8.25
C ALA A 89 10.07 -17.13 -8.00
N GLY A 90 10.82 -16.82 -9.06
CA GLY A 90 12.20 -16.35 -8.98
C GLY A 90 12.34 -15.05 -8.19
N LEU A 91 11.50 -14.04 -8.49
CA LEU A 91 11.54 -12.75 -7.81
C LEU A 91 11.12 -12.85 -6.34
N LYS A 92 10.16 -13.72 -5.99
CA LYS A 92 9.83 -14.00 -4.57
C LYS A 92 11.01 -14.61 -3.83
N ALA A 93 11.71 -15.56 -4.43
CA ALA A 93 12.88 -16.19 -3.83
C ALA A 93 14.02 -15.18 -3.65
N ALA A 94 14.30 -14.35 -4.66
CA ALA A 94 15.29 -13.28 -4.58
C ALA A 94 14.95 -12.25 -3.49
N LEU A 95 13.69 -11.80 -3.43
CA LEU A 95 13.26 -10.85 -2.41
C LEU A 95 13.41 -11.43 -0.99
N ALA A 96 13.12 -12.71 -0.78
CA ALA A 96 13.34 -13.37 0.50
C ALA A 96 14.83 -13.39 0.91
N GLN A 97 15.75 -13.47 -0.05
CA GLN A 97 17.18 -13.30 0.22
C GLN A 97 17.50 -11.86 0.64
N HIS A 98 16.99 -10.86 -0.10
CA HIS A 98 17.16 -9.45 0.25
C HIS A 98 16.59 -9.12 1.62
N GLN A 99 15.44 -9.67 2.01
CA GLN A 99 14.86 -9.43 3.34
C GLN A 99 15.77 -9.93 4.47
N ARG A 100 16.43 -11.09 4.30
CA ARG A 100 17.41 -11.59 5.29
C ARG A 100 18.63 -10.67 5.40
N LEU A 101 19.15 -10.21 4.27
CA LEU A 101 20.27 -9.26 4.22
C LEU A 101 19.89 -7.89 4.79
N ASN A 102 18.69 -7.40 4.49
CA ASN A 102 18.15 -6.14 5.02
C ASN A 102 18.12 -6.15 6.55
N ARG A 103 17.69 -7.28 7.14
CA ARG A 103 17.72 -7.49 8.59
C ARG A 103 19.14 -7.48 9.13
N ALA A 104 20.05 -8.24 8.50
CA ALA A 104 21.44 -8.37 8.95
C ALA A 104 22.19 -7.03 8.91
N LEU A 105 22.00 -6.26 7.84
CA LEU A 105 22.62 -4.94 7.62
C LEU A 105 21.84 -3.79 8.26
N ARG A 106 20.71 -4.06 8.93
CA ARG A 106 19.84 -3.08 9.58
C ARG A 106 19.43 -1.92 8.65
N VAL A 107 19.15 -2.28 7.39
CA VAL A 107 18.82 -1.34 6.30
C VAL A 107 17.68 -0.41 6.71
N GLY A 108 16.62 -0.98 7.27
CA GLY A 108 15.49 -0.22 7.79
C GLY A 108 15.20 -0.53 9.25
N ARG A 109 14.25 0.22 9.79
CA ARG A 109 13.85 0.16 11.20
C ARG A 109 12.35 0.31 11.43
N VAL A 110 11.56 0.34 10.35
CA VAL A 110 10.12 0.46 10.45
C VAL A 110 9.58 -0.70 11.28
N ASP A 111 8.52 -0.46 12.06
CA ASP A 111 7.83 -1.54 12.76
C ASP A 111 7.34 -2.58 11.74
N PRO A 112 7.66 -3.87 11.92
CA PRO A 112 7.14 -4.94 11.06
C PRO A 112 5.63 -4.88 10.84
N LEU A 113 4.86 -4.47 11.84
CA LEU A 113 3.40 -4.35 11.75
C LEU A 113 2.98 -3.32 10.69
N VAL A 114 3.68 -2.19 10.58
CA VAL A 114 3.41 -1.17 9.55
C VAL A 114 3.62 -1.76 8.16
N VAL A 115 4.73 -2.49 7.96
CA VAL A 115 5.03 -3.14 6.68
C VAL A 115 3.99 -4.21 6.34
N GLU A 116 3.53 -4.98 7.32
CA GLU A 116 2.50 -5.99 7.12
C GLU A 116 1.14 -5.37 6.77
N LEU A 117 0.75 -4.29 7.44
CA LEU A 117 -0.45 -3.51 7.14
C LEU A 117 -0.41 -2.93 5.72
N LEU A 118 0.70 -2.32 5.30
CA LEU A 118 0.86 -1.79 3.95
C LEU A 118 0.83 -2.88 2.89
N ASN A 119 1.47 -4.02 3.14
CA ASN A 119 1.41 -5.18 2.24
C ASN A 119 -0.02 -5.74 2.15
N ARG A 120 -0.76 -5.78 3.27
CA ARG A 120 -2.18 -6.18 3.26
C ARG A 120 -3.01 -5.22 2.41
N LEU A 121 -2.83 -3.91 2.57
CA LEU A 121 -3.49 -2.90 1.74
C LEU A 121 -3.14 -3.04 0.26
N SER A 122 -1.89 -3.35 -0.06
CA SER A 122 -1.43 -3.57 -1.45
C SER A 122 -2.06 -4.82 -2.07
N ILE A 123 -1.94 -5.98 -1.41
CA ILE A 123 -2.46 -7.26 -1.92
C ILE A 123 -4.00 -7.25 -2.07
N THR A 124 -4.69 -6.48 -1.22
CA THR A 124 -6.14 -6.30 -1.30
C THR A 124 -6.57 -5.22 -2.29
N GLY A 125 -5.63 -4.54 -2.96
CA GLY A 125 -5.92 -3.44 -3.89
C GLY A 125 -6.48 -2.18 -3.22
N LEU A 126 -6.38 -2.06 -1.90
CA LEU A 126 -6.89 -0.92 -1.13
C LEU A 126 -5.89 0.23 -1.03
N SER A 127 -4.59 -0.04 -1.21
CA SER A 127 -3.50 0.94 -1.15
C SER A 127 -3.76 2.24 -1.96
N PRO A 128 -4.26 2.20 -3.22
CA PRO A 128 -4.49 3.41 -4.03
C PRO A 128 -5.56 4.38 -3.49
N HIS A 129 -6.30 3.99 -2.45
CA HIS A 129 -7.33 4.79 -1.81
C HIS A 129 -6.85 5.52 -0.56
N PHE A 130 -5.61 5.27 -0.11
CA PHE A 130 -5.03 5.88 1.08
C PHE A 130 -3.68 6.55 0.79
N ARG A 131 -3.35 7.56 1.60
CA ARG A 131 -1.99 8.06 1.75
C ARG A 131 -1.59 7.91 3.22
N VAL A 132 -0.43 7.35 3.48
CA VAL A 132 0.18 7.40 4.82
C VAL A 132 0.57 8.85 5.09
N VAL A 133 0.10 9.41 6.19
CA VAL A 133 0.43 10.79 6.61
C VAL A 133 1.02 10.78 8.02
N GLY A 134 1.20 11.97 8.60
CA GLY A 134 1.69 12.07 9.97
C GLY A 134 3.14 11.61 10.10
N THR A 135 3.49 11.06 11.26
CA THR A 135 4.87 10.71 11.59
C THR A 135 5.43 9.60 10.69
N HIS A 136 4.60 8.66 10.25
CA HIS A 136 5.07 7.51 9.46
C HIS A 136 5.53 7.88 8.05
N ALA A 137 5.07 9.02 7.49
CA ALA A 137 5.56 9.57 6.23
C ALA A 137 7.09 9.78 6.22
N LEU A 138 7.67 10.09 7.39
CA LEU A 138 9.12 10.30 7.51
C LEU A 138 9.94 9.07 7.13
N TYR A 139 9.41 7.85 7.29
CA TYR A 139 10.13 6.63 6.88
C TYR A 139 10.28 6.54 5.36
N ALA A 140 9.32 7.03 4.59
CA ALA A 140 9.46 7.09 3.13
C ALA A 140 10.52 8.11 2.72
N TYR A 141 10.57 9.27 3.39
CA TYR A 141 11.58 10.29 3.12
C TYR A 141 12.98 9.83 3.54
N GLU A 142 13.09 9.17 4.70
CA GLU A 142 14.32 8.53 5.20
C GLU A 142 14.87 7.53 4.17
N ALA A 143 14.00 6.63 3.68
CA ALA A 143 14.37 5.61 2.71
C ALA A 143 14.76 6.20 1.35
N ALA A 144 14.02 7.20 0.86
CA ALA A 144 14.31 7.87 -0.41
C ALA A 144 15.61 8.68 -0.37
N ALA A 145 15.93 9.31 0.77
CA ALA A 145 17.16 10.08 0.93
C ALA A 145 18.39 9.19 1.20
N GLY A 146 18.21 7.90 1.52
CA GLY A 146 19.32 7.03 1.91
C GLY A 146 19.95 7.40 3.25
N LEU A 147 19.17 8.01 4.15
CA LEU A 147 19.63 8.54 5.43
C LEU A 147 18.95 7.82 6.61
N ARG A 148 19.34 8.21 7.82
CA ARG A 148 18.63 7.90 9.06
C ARG A 148 18.33 9.18 9.85
N LEU A 149 17.05 9.39 10.13
CA LEU A 149 16.55 10.50 10.93
C LEU A 149 16.73 10.22 12.43
N GLN A 150 16.81 11.26 13.26
CA GLN A 150 16.92 11.06 14.71
C GLN A 150 15.59 10.52 15.28
N ALA A 151 15.69 9.66 16.30
CA ALA A 151 14.54 8.93 16.86
C ALA A 151 13.44 9.85 17.43
N ASP A 152 13.83 11.02 17.94
CA ASP A 152 12.92 11.97 18.59
C ASP A 152 11.83 12.51 17.64
N ALA A 153 12.05 12.45 16.33
CA ALA A 153 11.07 12.81 15.31
C ALA A 153 10.04 11.71 14.99
N LEU A 154 10.28 10.45 15.41
CA LEU A 154 9.59 9.23 14.94
C LEU A 154 8.88 8.43 16.03
N ALA A 155 8.90 8.88 17.29
CA ALA A 155 8.43 8.12 18.46
C ALA A 155 6.89 8.05 18.56
N THR A 156 6.21 7.50 17.55
CA THR A 156 4.77 7.25 17.63
C THR A 156 4.42 5.80 17.27
N ARG A 157 3.43 5.25 17.99
CA ARG A 157 2.84 3.94 17.74
C ARG A 157 1.48 4.09 17.03
N ASP A 158 1.39 5.06 16.13
CA ASP A 158 0.18 5.40 15.38
C ASP A 158 0.45 5.39 13.88
N MET A 159 -0.43 4.81 13.06
CA MET A 159 -0.36 4.95 11.61
C MET A 159 -1.58 5.73 11.12
N ASP A 160 -1.34 6.94 10.63
CA ASP A 160 -2.37 7.79 10.05
C ASP A 160 -2.58 7.46 8.55
N LEU A 161 -3.77 7.00 8.20
CA LEU A 161 -4.21 6.78 6.82
C LEU A 161 -5.20 7.87 6.41
N LEU A 162 -4.79 8.69 5.44
CA LEU A 162 -5.66 9.66 4.80
C LEU A 162 -6.42 9.01 3.64
N TRP A 163 -7.73 8.81 3.82
CA TRP A 163 -8.62 8.23 2.82
C TRP A 163 -9.03 9.26 1.75
N ASP A 164 -8.89 8.88 0.48
CA ASP A 164 -9.34 9.68 -0.65
C ASP A 164 -10.83 9.44 -0.95
N THR A 165 -11.68 10.26 -0.36
CA THR A 165 -13.15 10.17 -0.50
C THR A 165 -13.64 10.37 -1.93
N ARG A 166 -12.82 10.95 -2.82
CA ARG A 166 -13.16 11.09 -4.26
C ARG A 166 -13.25 9.73 -4.94
N LYS A 167 -12.55 8.72 -4.40
CA LYS A 167 -12.53 7.33 -4.91
C LYS A 167 -13.46 6.40 -4.12
N ARG A 168 -14.43 6.93 -3.36
CA ARG A 168 -15.27 6.14 -2.44
C ARG A 168 -15.97 4.93 -3.07
N LEU A 169 -16.51 5.08 -4.29
CA LEU A 169 -17.24 4.00 -4.97
C LEU A 169 -16.30 2.86 -5.40
N GLN A 170 -15.12 3.23 -5.91
CA GLN A 170 -14.06 2.29 -6.25
C GLN A 170 -13.56 1.57 -4.99
N PHE A 171 -13.34 2.32 -3.90
CA PHE A 171 -12.96 1.76 -2.61
C PHE A 171 -13.99 0.76 -2.08
N ALA A 172 -15.28 1.12 -2.04
CA ALA A 172 -16.34 0.25 -1.54
C ALA A 172 -16.44 -1.04 -2.37
N THR A 173 -16.34 -0.94 -3.69
CA THR A 173 -16.34 -2.10 -4.59
C THR A 173 -15.13 -3.00 -4.35
N GLN A 174 -13.95 -2.41 -4.16
CA GLN A 174 -12.74 -3.17 -3.91
C GLN A 174 -12.75 -3.82 -2.52
N LEU A 175 -13.21 -3.11 -1.49
CA LEU A 175 -13.35 -3.63 -0.14
C LEU A 175 -14.30 -4.83 -0.11
N ALA A 176 -15.49 -4.72 -0.71
CA ALA A 176 -16.48 -5.80 -0.75
C ALA A 176 -15.98 -7.09 -1.43
N ARG A 177 -14.94 -7.02 -2.28
CA ARG A 177 -14.30 -8.20 -2.90
C ARG A 177 -13.33 -8.94 -1.98
N VAL A 178 -12.78 -8.26 -0.97
CA VAL A 178 -11.68 -8.77 -0.15
C VAL A 178 -12.08 -9.02 1.30
N ASP A 179 -13.02 -8.24 1.83
CA ASP A 179 -13.54 -8.37 3.19
C ASP A 179 -14.88 -7.61 3.33
N SER A 180 -15.56 -7.77 4.47
CA SER A 180 -16.79 -7.01 4.74
C SER A 180 -16.53 -5.61 5.30
N SER A 181 -15.34 -5.36 5.86
CA SER A 181 -15.00 -4.10 6.55
C SER A 181 -13.50 -3.80 6.53
N MET A 182 -13.14 -2.52 6.68
CA MET A 182 -11.74 -2.13 6.81
C MET A 182 -11.13 -2.64 8.12
N LEU A 183 -11.90 -2.64 9.22
CA LEU A 183 -11.51 -3.30 10.46
C LEU A 183 -11.22 -4.80 10.26
N GLY A 184 -12.04 -5.49 9.46
CA GLY A 184 -11.83 -6.89 9.06
C GLY A 184 -10.49 -7.09 8.36
N VAL A 185 -10.14 -6.20 7.43
CA VAL A 185 -8.83 -6.20 6.76
C VAL A 185 -7.67 -6.08 7.76
N LEU A 186 -7.76 -5.15 8.73
CA LEU A 186 -6.75 -4.99 9.78
C LEU A 186 -6.66 -6.24 10.67
N LYS A 187 -7.80 -6.86 11.01
CA LYS A 187 -7.85 -8.10 11.80
C LYS A 187 -7.20 -9.31 11.12
N LYS A 188 -7.00 -9.28 9.79
CA LYS A 188 -6.23 -10.31 9.08
C LYS A 188 -4.73 -10.21 9.32
N VAL A 189 -4.25 -9.03 9.72
CA VAL A 189 -2.85 -8.79 10.13
C VAL A 189 -2.71 -9.05 11.63
N ASP A 190 -3.59 -8.46 12.44
CA ASP A 190 -3.64 -8.72 13.89
C ASP A 190 -5.09 -8.80 14.36
N SER A 191 -5.52 -10.00 14.74
CA SER A 191 -6.91 -10.29 15.14
C SER A 191 -7.36 -9.52 16.39
N THR A 192 -6.44 -8.92 17.13
CA THR A 192 -6.75 -8.15 18.34
C THR A 192 -7.16 -6.71 18.09
N PHE A 193 -7.08 -6.22 16.85
CA PHE A 193 -7.58 -4.89 16.50
C PHE A 193 -9.06 -4.73 16.88
N ARG A 194 -9.36 -3.64 17.60
CA ARG A 194 -10.71 -3.21 17.95
C ARG A 194 -10.84 -1.71 17.77
N LEU A 195 -12.03 -1.25 17.40
CA LEU A 195 -12.30 0.19 17.39
C LEU A 195 -12.29 0.74 18.82
N ARG A 196 -11.65 1.90 19.00
CA ARG A 196 -11.70 2.61 20.26
C ARG A 196 -13.08 3.23 20.44
N LYS A 197 -13.79 2.87 21.50
CA LYS A 197 -15.17 3.33 21.76
C LYS A 197 -15.31 4.86 21.79
N SER A 198 -14.30 5.58 22.29
CA SER A 198 -14.30 7.05 22.35
C SER A 198 -13.90 7.71 21.02
N GLN A 199 -13.31 6.97 20.08
CA GLN A 199 -12.73 7.47 18.83
C GLN A 199 -12.93 6.41 17.74
N LEU A 200 -14.10 6.40 17.12
CA LEU A 200 -14.47 5.37 16.14
C LEU A 200 -13.72 5.48 14.80
N TYR A 201 -12.84 6.46 14.63
CA TYR A 201 -11.87 6.56 13.54
C TYR A 201 -10.53 5.87 13.85
N THR A 202 -10.37 5.33 15.05
CA THR A 202 -9.14 4.69 15.55
C THR A 202 -9.38 3.20 15.83
N ALA A 203 -8.56 2.34 15.24
CA ALA A 203 -8.43 0.95 15.69
C ALA A 203 -7.15 0.77 16.49
N VAL A 204 -7.22 0.01 17.58
CA VAL A 204 -6.08 -0.28 18.46
C VAL A 204 -5.96 -1.78 18.67
N ASN A 205 -4.74 -2.31 18.59
CA ASN A 205 -4.46 -3.72 18.87
C ASN A 205 -4.08 -3.96 20.35
N LYS A 206 -3.82 -5.21 20.74
CA LYS A 206 -3.46 -5.59 22.12
C LYS A 206 -2.17 -4.92 22.64
N ASP A 207 -1.28 -4.50 21.74
CA ASP A 207 0.02 -3.92 22.08
C ASP A 207 -0.03 -2.38 22.09
N GLY A 208 -1.22 -1.80 21.88
CA GLY A 208 -1.46 -0.36 21.86
C GLY A 208 -1.01 0.33 20.57
N PHE A 209 -0.84 -0.43 19.47
CA PHE A 209 -0.61 0.16 18.14
C PHE A 209 -1.93 0.68 17.57
N GLU A 210 -1.94 1.94 17.18
CA GLU A 210 -3.13 2.65 16.68
C GLU A 210 -3.08 2.81 15.16
N VAL A 211 -4.22 2.59 14.50
CA VAL A 211 -4.43 2.94 13.09
C VAL A 211 -5.58 3.93 13.03
N ASP A 212 -5.27 5.14 12.59
CA ASP A 212 -6.24 6.22 12.43
C ASP A 212 -6.63 6.36 10.97
N ILE A 213 -7.92 6.41 10.67
CA ILE A 213 -8.42 6.68 9.32
C ILE A 213 -9.14 8.02 9.29
N ILE A 214 -8.50 8.97 8.62
CA ILE A 214 -8.96 10.36 8.49
C ILE A 214 -9.30 10.69 7.04
N ARG A 215 -10.09 11.74 6.84
CA ARG A 215 -10.46 12.27 5.52
C ARG A 215 -10.32 13.78 5.48
N ARG A 216 -10.36 14.35 4.27
CA ARG A 216 -10.54 15.79 4.07
C ARG A 216 -11.87 16.29 4.64
N GLU A 217 -11.90 17.58 4.94
CA GLU A 217 -13.13 18.32 5.25
C GLU A 217 -14.17 18.13 4.14
N ARG A 218 -15.45 18.07 4.53
CA ARG A 218 -16.58 17.93 3.61
C ARG A 218 -16.58 19.07 2.60
N VAL A 219 -16.71 18.73 1.32
CA VAL A 219 -16.95 19.70 0.25
C VAL A 219 -18.29 19.35 -0.41
N ALA A 220 -19.19 20.33 -0.53
CA ALA A 220 -20.52 20.17 -1.14
C ALA A 220 -21.31 18.97 -0.56
N ASP A 221 -21.74 18.05 -1.43
CA ASP A 221 -22.58 16.90 -1.08
C ASP A 221 -21.77 15.68 -0.59
N ASP A 222 -20.51 15.88 -0.18
CA ASP A 222 -19.74 14.83 0.47
C ASP A 222 -20.45 14.39 1.77
N PRO A 223 -20.84 13.10 1.90
CA PRO A 223 -21.58 12.63 3.07
C PRO A 223 -20.73 12.75 4.35
N HIS A 224 -21.37 13.18 5.45
CA HIS A 224 -20.77 13.16 6.79
C HIS A 224 -21.87 13.10 7.88
N PRO A 225 -21.72 12.27 8.94
CA PRO A 225 -20.65 11.29 9.14
C PRO A 225 -20.69 10.19 8.06
N ILE A 226 -19.55 9.53 7.81
CA ILE A 226 -19.46 8.43 6.84
C ILE A 226 -18.63 7.30 7.42
N LYS A 227 -19.08 6.09 7.17
CA LYS A 227 -18.41 4.83 7.50
C LYS A 227 -17.66 4.30 6.28
N LEU A 228 -16.59 3.54 6.49
CA LEU A 228 -15.84 2.93 5.38
C LEU A 228 -16.62 1.80 4.68
N SER A 229 -17.52 1.14 5.39
CA SER A 229 -18.37 0.07 4.86
C SER A 229 -19.72 0.03 5.56
N ASP A 230 -20.62 -0.82 5.06
CA ASP A 230 -21.94 -1.07 5.67
C ASP A 230 -21.89 -2.06 6.85
N ALA A 231 -20.71 -2.64 7.17
CA ALA A 231 -20.58 -3.57 8.28
C ALA A 231 -20.91 -2.90 9.62
N GLU A 232 -21.46 -3.63 10.59
CA GLU A 232 -21.86 -3.09 11.91
C GLU A 232 -20.68 -2.49 12.70
N GLU A 233 -19.53 -3.16 12.69
CA GLU A 233 -18.28 -2.68 13.29
C GLU A 233 -17.27 -2.27 12.20
N ASP A 234 -17.22 -0.97 11.87
CA ASP A 234 -16.18 -0.42 11.00
C ASP A 234 -15.94 1.06 11.30
N PHE A 235 -14.85 1.60 10.75
CA PHE A 235 -14.39 2.96 11.00
C PHE A 235 -15.41 4.03 10.61
N TRP A 236 -15.66 4.95 11.53
CA TRP A 236 -16.30 6.24 11.26
C TRP A 236 -15.21 7.28 11.04
N VAL A 237 -14.97 7.67 9.78
CA VAL A 237 -13.79 8.50 9.46
C VAL A 237 -13.94 9.94 9.93
N ALA A 238 -12.89 10.46 10.57
CA ALA A 238 -12.85 11.83 11.08
C ALA A 238 -12.35 12.82 10.03
N GLN A 239 -12.88 14.05 10.07
CA GLN A 239 -12.40 15.14 9.21
C GLN A 239 -11.12 15.75 9.79
N ALA A 240 -10.07 15.79 8.98
CA ALA A 240 -8.83 16.48 9.28
C ALA A 240 -8.78 17.83 8.55
N ARG A 241 -8.58 18.90 9.32
CA ARG A 241 -8.52 20.28 8.80
C ARG A 241 -7.43 20.42 7.74
N ARG A 242 -7.78 21.03 6.61
CA ARG A 242 -6.89 21.23 5.43
C ARG A 242 -6.29 19.95 4.83
N ALA A 243 -6.82 18.76 5.14
CA ALA A 243 -6.28 17.52 4.56
C ALA A 243 -6.54 17.40 3.04
N ASN A 244 -7.32 18.29 2.43
CA ASN A 244 -7.39 18.45 0.97
C ASN A 244 -6.02 18.82 0.37
N VAL A 245 -5.24 19.67 1.04
CA VAL A 245 -3.88 20.04 0.60
C VAL A 245 -2.99 18.80 0.48
N LEU A 246 -3.17 17.84 1.39
CA LEU A 246 -2.43 16.58 1.38
C LEU A 246 -2.90 15.62 0.28
N LEU A 247 -4.17 15.66 -0.12
CA LEU A 247 -4.73 14.83 -1.20
C LEU A 247 -4.48 15.41 -2.61
N ASP A 248 -4.38 16.72 -2.72
CA ASP A 248 -4.16 17.44 -3.98
C ASP A 248 -2.68 17.59 -4.32
N ALA A 249 -1.79 17.39 -3.34
CA ALA A 249 -0.35 17.37 -3.55
C ALA A 249 0.07 16.21 -4.48
N PRO A 250 1.20 16.39 -5.21
CA PRO A 250 1.83 15.30 -5.94
C PRO A 250 2.01 14.06 -5.05
N PRO A 251 1.74 12.86 -5.58
CA PRO A 251 1.98 11.63 -4.83
C PRO A 251 3.49 11.47 -4.61
N PHE A 252 3.88 10.98 -3.44
CA PHE A 252 5.23 10.51 -3.18
C PHE A 252 5.15 9.05 -2.75
N SER A 253 6.12 8.24 -3.14
CA SER A 253 6.21 6.87 -2.65
C SER A 253 7.64 6.41 -2.55
N ALA A 254 7.92 5.59 -1.54
CA ALA A 254 9.18 4.90 -1.38
C ALA A 254 8.95 3.49 -0.87
N VAL A 255 9.88 2.59 -1.17
CA VAL A 255 9.91 1.25 -0.58
C VAL A 255 10.57 1.36 0.78
N ILE A 256 9.83 1.06 1.84
CA ILE A 256 10.35 1.09 3.21
C ILE A 256 10.76 -0.30 3.65
N VAL A 257 11.71 -0.36 4.60
CA VAL A 257 12.24 -1.61 5.15
C VAL A 257 11.98 -1.67 6.65
N ALA A 258 11.38 -2.76 7.11
CA ALA A 258 11.17 -3.04 8.52
C ALA A 258 12.44 -3.51 9.22
N SER A 259 12.45 -3.44 10.55
CA SER A 259 13.54 -3.93 11.39
C SER A 259 13.83 -5.44 11.22
N ASN A 260 12.82 -6.22 10.80
CA ASN A 260 12.96 -7.64 10.45
C ASN A 260 13.38 -7.88 8.98
N GLY A 261 13.60 -6.81 8.22
CA GLY A 261 14.01 -6.83 6.82
C GLY A 261 12.86 -6.91 5.80
N ALA A 262 11.62 -7.11 6.24
CA ALA A 262 10.44 -7.10 5.37
C ALA A 262 10.29 -5.73 4.68
N MET A 263 9.64 -5.71 3.52
CA MET A 263 9.55 -4.53 2.66
C MET A 263 8.11 -4.26 2.27
N ALA A 264 7.75 -2.98 2.13
CA ALA A 264 6.47 -2.54 1.57
C ALA A 264 6.64 -1.21 0.83
N ARG A 265 5.80 -0.95 -0.16
CA ARG A 265 5.67 0.39 -0.73
C ARG A 265 4.79 1.25 0.16
N MET A 266 5.32 2.39 0.59
CA MET A 266 4.56 3.42 1.29
C MET A 266 4.19 4.54 0.32
N HIS A 267 2.89 4.75 0.08
CA HIS A 267 2.40 5.94 -0.60
C HIS A 267 2.12 7.03 0.44
N THR A 268 2.71 8.20 0.25
CA THR A 268 2.59 9.34 1.15
C THR A 268 2.50 10.64 0.35
N VAL A 269 2.57 11.77 1.05
CA VAL A 269 2.48 13.12 0.49
C VAL A 269 3.86 13.62 0.07
N HIS A 270 3.90 14.56 -0.87
CA HIS A 270 5.14 15.21 -1.25
C HIS A 270 5.86 15.83 -0.03
N PRO A 271 7.19 15.66 0.12
CA PRO A 271 7.96 16.22 1.25
C PRO A 271 7.75 17.73 1.45
N ALA A 272 7.75 18.53 0.37
CA ALA A 272 7.52 19.98 0.48
C ALA A 272 6.12 20.31 1.02
N THR A 273 5.09 19.56 0.61
CA THR A 273 3.73 19.70 1.15
C THR A 273 3.70 19.30 2.62
N PHE A 274 4.40 18.22 3.00
CA PHE A 274 4.51 17.79 4.38
C PHE A 274 5.09 18.90 5.27
N VAL A 275 6.19 19.53 4.85
CA VAL A 275 6.81 20.66 5.56
C VAL A 275 5.83 21.81 5.73
N ALA A 276 5.19 22.26 4.65
CA ALA A 276 4.24 23.36 4.69
C ALA A 276 3.05 23.06 5.63
N PHE A 277 2.54 21.83 5.58
CA PHE A 277 1.43 21.38 6.43
C PHE A 277 1.83 21.32 7.91
N LYS A 278 3.01 20.79 8.23
CA LYS A 278 3.53 20.70 9.60
C LYS A 278 3.80 22.08 10.22
N ARG A 279 4.39 23.00 9.45
CA ARG A 279 4.57 24.40 9.87
C ARG A 279 3.22 25.08 10.16
N TRP A 280 2.23 24.86 9.30
CA TRP A 280 0.88 25.37 9.54
C TRP A 280 0.27 24.79 10.82
N MET A 281 0.36 23.47 11.04
CA MET A 281 -0.15 22.84 12.27
C MET A 281 0.51 23.40 13.53
N ALA A 282 1.82 23.68 13.49
CA ALA A 282 2.54 24.28 14.60
C ALA A 282 2.10 25.73 14.91
N GLY A 283 1.55 26.45 13.92
CA GLY A 283 1.02 27.80 14.08
C GLY A 283 -0.37 27.88 14.71
N LEU A 284 -1.09 26.75 14.83
CA LEU A 284 -2.44 26.71 15.41
C LEU A 284 -2.41 27.03 16.92
N ARG A 285 -3.30 27.91 17.37
CA ARG A 285 -3.34 28.37 18.78
C ARG A 285 -3.68 27.23 19.73
N GLU A 286 -4.63 26.40 19.33
CA GLU A 286 -5.17 25.24 20.01
C GLU A 286 -4.24 24.01 20.00
N ARG A 287 -3.12 24.05 19.27
CA ARG A 287 -2.19 22.91 19.20
C ARG A 287 -1.43 22.75 20.51
N GLU A 288 -1.57 21.59 21.14
CA GLU A 288 -0.84 21.22 22.37
C GLU A 288 0.66 21.49 22.24
N ALA A 289 1.29 22.00 23.29
CA ALA A 289 2.69 22.45 23.27
C ALA A 289 3.69 21.34 22.87
N ILE A 290 3.46 20.10 23.27
CA ILE A 290 4.31 18.95 22.91
C ILE A 290 4.16 18.62 21.42
N LYS A 291 2.91 18.53 20.93
CA LYS A 291 2.62 18.26 19.51
C LYS A 291 3.17 19.37 18.60
N ARG A 292 3.07 20.63 19.04
CA ARG A 292 3.62 21.79 18.34
C ARG A 292 5.13 21.70 18.14
N ARG A 293 5.89 21.43 19.22
CA ARG A 293 7.35 21.26 19.14
C ARG A 293 7.74 20.12 18.20
N ARG A 294 6.98 19.02 18.24
CA ARG A 294 7.18 17.88 17.33
C ARG A 294 6.88 18.24 15.88
N ASP A 295 5.80 18.97 15.61
CA ASP A 295 5.45 19.39 14.25
C ASP A 295 6.53 20.30 13.64
N VAL A 296 7.10 21.23 14.43
CA VAL A 296 8.25 22.06 14.02
C VAL A 296 9.47 21.19 13.72
N LEU A 297 9.85 20.30 14.64
CA LEU A 297 11.00 19.40 14.45
C LEU A 297 10.86 18.55 13.18
N GLN A 298 9.68 17.95 12.97
CA GLN A 298 9.41 17.15 11.77
C GLN A 298 9.48 18.00 10.50
N ALA A 299 8.96 19.23 10.53
CA ALA A 299 9.05 20.14 9.38
C ALA A 299 10.51 20.51 9.05
N ASP A 300 11.31 20.84 10.05
CA ASP A 300 12.69 21.27 9.85
C ASP A 300 13.57 20.12 9.34
N VAL A 301 13.37 18.91 9.88
CA VAL A 301 14.07 17.71 9.41
C VAL A 301 13.72 17.41 7.96
N VAL A 302 12.44 17.45 7.58
CA VAL A 302 12.03 17.16 6.19
C VAL A 302 12.43 18.29 5.24
N GLN A 303 12.44 19.55 5.68
CA GLN A 303 12.96 20.66 4.88
C GLN A 303 14.44 20.42 4.54
N ALA A 304 15.26 20.02 5.52
CA ALA A 304 16.66 19.71 5.26
C ALA A 304 16.86 18.53 4.28
N LEU A 305 15.94 17.56 4.25
CA LEU A 305 15.94 16.50 3.23
C LEU A 305 15.62 17.04 1.84
N VAL A 306 14.62 17.91 1.73
CA VAL A 306 14.22 18.55 0.46
C VAL A 306 15.36 19.40 -0.09
N ASP A 307 16.04 20.17 0.76
CA ASP A 307 17.07 21.11 0.32
C ASP A 307 18.38 20.41 -0.09
N GLY A 308 18.64 19.20 0.42
CA GLY A 308 19.96 18.56 0.30
C GLY A 308 20.00 17.18 -0.35
N TYR A 309 18.89 16.42 -0.39
CA TYR A 309 18.93 14.98 -0.68
C TYR A 309 17.82 14.48 -1.60
N LEU A 310 16.63 15.10 -1.54
CA LEU A 310 15.50 14.70 -2.37
C LEU A 310 15.47 15.55 -3.64
N PRO A 311 15.04 14.97 -4.79
CA PRO A 311 14.81 15.77 -5.99
C PRO A 311 13.73 16.84 -5.74
N PRO A 312 13.80 17.98 -6.44
CA PRO A 312 12.90 19.11 -6.26
C PRO A 312 11.44 18.79 -6.59
#